data_AF-G9EL42-F1
#
_entry.id   AF-G9EL42-F1
#
_cell.length_a   1.000
_cell.length_b   1.000
_cell.length_c   1.000
_cell.angle_alpha   90.00
_cell.angle_beta   90.00
_cell.angle_gamma   90.00
#
_symmetry.space_group_name_H-M   'P 1'
#
loop_
_entity.id
_entity.type
_entity.pdbx_description
1 polymer ?
#
loop_
_entity_poly.entity_id
_entity_poly.type
_entity_poly.pdbx_seq_one_letter_code
_entity_poly.pdbx_strand_id
1 'polypeptide(L)'
;MLSGSLPRQLSFKHCLQLCVTYVHKKFHDNLKANTCLLIYIGQRTVGNRSGRVEPRAIKRRPKPYPLLMKIRATAQKEIRENGHQKKT
;
A
#
# COMPACT_ATOMS: atom_id res chain seq x y z
N MET A 1 -13.94 12.98 -11.27
CA MET A 1 -14.31 11.55 -11.26
C MET A 1 -13.09 10.74 -10.85
N LEU A 2 -13.19 9.96 -9.76
CA LEU A 2 -12.15 9.05 -9.27
C LEU A 2 -12.39 7.64 -9.85
N SER A 3 -12.39 7.51 -11.17
CA SER A 3 -12.51 6.21 -11.85
C SER A 3 -11.13 5.75 -12.30
N GLY A 4 -10.44 4.95 -11.47
CA GLY A 4 -9.14 4.39 -11.83
C GLY A 4 -8.18 4.08 -10.67
N SER A 5 -8.55 4.32 -9.41
CA SER A 5 -7.68 4.01 -8.28
C SER A 5 -7.63 2.51 -8.00
N LEU A 6 -6.42 1.94 -7.96
CA LEU A 6 -6.22 0.54 -7.55
C LEU A 6 -6.49 0.38 -6.04
N PRO A 7 -6.98 -0.78 -5.57
CA PRO A 7 -7.21 -1.01 -4.15
C PRO A 7 -5.99 -0.72 -3.26
N ARG A 8 -4.77 -0.97 -3.76
CA ARG A 8 -3.51 -0.70 -3.02
C ARG A 8 -3.19 0.78 -2.87
N GLN A 9 -3.81 1.65 -3.67
CA GLN A 9 -3.64 3.10 -3.59
C GLN A 9 -4.61 3.74 -2.61
N LEU A 10 -5.62 3.02 -2.12
CA LEU A 10 -6.61 3.54 -1.19
C LEU A 10 -6.15 3.38 0.27
N SER A 11 -6.48 4.35 1.11
CA SER A 11 -6.23 4.24 2.54
C SER A 11 -7.21 3.27 3.20
N PHE A 12 -6.71 2.11 3.63
CA PHE A 12 -7.52 1.10 4.33
C PHE A 12 -8.20 1.68 5.58
N LYS A 13 -7.46 2.40 6.43
CA LYS A 13 -7.99 2.98 7.68
C LYS A 13 -9.14 3.96 7.42
N HIS A 14 -9.00 4.80 6.40
CA HIS A 14 -10.04 5.76 6.02
C HIS A 14 -11.30 5.05 5.50
N CYS A 15 -11.11 4.08 4.60
CA CYS A 15 -12.19 3.25 4.07
C CYS A 15 -12.95 2.54 5.21
N LEU A 16 -12.22 1.91 6.14
CA LEU A 16 -12.81 1.25 7.31
C LEU A 16 -13.65 2.22 8.15
N GLN A 17 -13.12 3.40 8.47
CA GLN A 17 -13.85 4.39 9.27
C GLN A 17 -15.15 4.81 8.58
N LEU A 18 -15.11 5.05 7.27
CA LEU A 18 -16.29 5.41 6.48
C LEU A 18 -17.31 4.27 6.41
N CYS A 19 -16.88 3.03 6.20
CA CYS A 19 -17.78 1.89 6.15
C CYS A 19 -18.48 1.66 7.50
N VAL A 20 -17.74 1.77 8.61
CA VAL A 20 -18.32 1.62 9.95
C VAL A 20 -19.35 2.72 10.23
N THR A 21 -19.05 3.97 9.91
CA THR A 21 -20.01 5.07 10.10
C THR A 21 -21.22 4.94 9.18
N TYR A 22 -21.00 4.50 7.95
CA TYR A 22 -22.05 4.25 6.96
C TYR A 22 -23.05 3.18 7.46
N VAL A 23 -22.52 2.07 7.99
CA VAL A 23 -23.34 1.00 8.55
C VAL A 23 -24.11 1.47 9.79
N HIS A 24 -23.42 2.15 10.71
CA HIS A 24 -24.04 2.68 11.93
C HIS A 24 -25.18 3.66 11.63
N LYS A 25 -25.06 4.46 10.57
CA LYS A 25 -26.07 5.44 10.17
C LYS A 25 -27.19 4.85 9.29
N LYS A 26 -27.18 3.55 9.03
CA LYS A 26 -28.19 2.82 8.25
C LYS A 26 -28.47 3.40 6.86
N PHE A 27 -27.43 3.86 6.17
CA PHE A 27 -27.57 4.50 4.87
C PHE A 27 -27.72 3.53 3.68
N HIS A 28 -27.74 2.21 3.93
CA HIS A 28 -27.57 1.15 2.93
C HIS A 28 -28.51 1.23 1.72
N ASP A 29 -29.77 1.63 1.94
CA ASP A 29 -30.81 1.66 0.89
C ASP A 29 -30.82 2.97 0.09
N ASN A 30 -29.95 3.93 0.45
CA ASN A 30 -29.88 5.22 -0.22
C ASN A 30 -28.80 5.24 -1.30
N LEU A 31 -29.21 5.19 -2.57
CA LEU A 31 -28.31 5.22 -3.73
C LEU A 31 -27.37 6.43 -3.73
N LYS A 32 -27.85 7.61 -3.30
CA LYS A 32 -27.02 8.82 -3.20
C LYS A 32 -25.94 8.63 -2.12
N ALA A 33 -26.30 8.03 -0.99
CA ALA A 33 -25.36 7.76 0.09
C ALA A 33 -24.30 6.72 -0.32
N ASN A 34 -24.68 5.67 -1.05
CA ASN A 34 -23.75 4.71 -1.65
C ASN A 34 -22.75 5.41 -2.58
N THR A 35 -23.23 6.31 -3.44
CA THR A 35 -22.38 7.06 -4.37
C THR A 35 -21.41 7.98 -3.62
N CYS A 36 -21.91 8.71 -2.61
CA CYS A 36 -21.07 9.57 -1.77
C CYS A 36 -20.00 8.78 -1.02
N LEU A 37 -20.34 7.60 -0.48
CA LEU A 37 -19.39 6.73 0.21
C LEU A 37 -18.21 6.36 -0.70
N LEU A 38 -18.49 5.93 -1.93
CA LEU A 38 -17.45 5.55 -2.89
C LEU A 38 -16.56 6.74 -3.28
N ILE A 39 -17.15 7.93 -3.45
CA ILE A 39 -16.39 9.17 -3.70
C ILE A 39 -15.47 9.47 -2.52
N TYR A 40 -15.97 9.41 -1.27
CA TYR A 40 -15.17 9.68 -0.08
C TYR A 40 -14.05 8.66 0.16
N ILE A 41 -14.27 7.40 -0.19
CA ILE A 41 -13.23 6.37 -0.16
C ILE A 41 -12.11 6.72 -1.16
N GLY A 42 -12.48 7.08 -2.40
CA GLY A 42 -11.53 7.43 -3.45
C GLY A 42 -10.71 8.69 -3.16
N GLN A 43 -11.25 9.64 -2.39
CA GLN A 43 -10.56 10.89 -2.05
C GLN A 43 -9.29 10.71 -1.22
N ARG A 44 -9.16 9.61 -0.45
CA ARG A 44 -8.03 9.41 0.45
C ARG A 44 -7.14 8.25 0.01
N THR A 45 -6.08 8.61 -0.71
CA THR A 45 -5.07 7.66 -1.16
C THR A 45 -3.95 7.49 -0.12
N VAL A 46 -3.28 6.34 -0.14
CA VAL A 46 -2.01 6.18 0.57
C VAL A 46 -0.92 6.97 -0.14
N GLY A 47 -0.03 7.61 0.63
CA GLY A 47 1.09 8.34 0.06
C GLY A 47 2.03 7.42 -0.71
N ASN A 48 2.42 7.83 -1.92
CA ASN A 48 3.39 7.10 -2.72
C ASN A 48 4.80 7.30 -2.12
N ARG A 49 5.38 6.24 -1.55
CA ARG A 49 6.75 6.24 -1.01
C ARG A 49 7.71 5.63 -2.04
N SER A 50 7.75 6.20 -3.24
CA SER A 50 8.53 5.67 -4.37
C SER A 50 10.02 5.49 -4.05
N GLY A 51 10.59 6.35 -3.21
CA GLY A 51 11.99 6.24 -2.77
C GLY A 51 12.28 5.14 -1.72
N ARG A 52 11.23 4.53 -1.14
CA ARG A 52 11.35 3.49 -0.12
C ARG A 52 11.46 2.12 -0.78
N VAL A 53 12.69 1.62 -0.78
CA VAL A 53 13.05 0.30 -1.28
C VAL A 53 13.80 -0.43 -0.18
N GLU A 54 13.49 -1.70 0.07
CA GLU A 54 14.15 -2.52 1.07
C GLU A 54 14.85 -3.71 0.40
N PRO A 55 16.11 -4.00 0.75
CA PRO A 55 16.79 -5.19 0.25
C PRO A 55 16.04 -6.47 0.59
N ARG A 56 15.89 -7.36 -0.40
CA ARG A 56 15.36 -8.72 -0.21
C ARG A 56 16.45 -9.65 0.35
N ALA A 57 17.10 -9.20 1.41
CA ALA A 57 18.18 -9.89 2.09
C ALA A 57 17.99 -9.72 3.61
N ILE A 58 18.28 -10.76 4.38
CA ILE A 58 18.03 -10.78 5.83
C ILE A 58 19.37 -10.74 6.58
N LYS A 59 19.42 -10.11 7.76
CA LYS A 59 20.66 -10.06 8.57
C LYS A 59 20.98 -11.38 9.29
N ARG A 60 19.99 -12.18 9.72
CA ARG A 60 20.20 -13.44 10.47
C ARG A 60 19.05 -14.47 10.28
N ARG A 61 19.40 -15.76 10.45
CA ARG A 61 18.67 -17.06 10.32
C ARG A 61 18.14 -17.43 8.91
N PRO A 62 18.37 -18.67 8.40
CA PRO A 62 18.23 -18.97 6.98
C PRO A 62 16.78 -19.25 6.61
N LYS A 63 16.21 -18.33 5.84
CA LYS A 63 15.23 -18.59 4.79
C LYS A 63 16.03 -18.61 3.45
N PRO A 64 15.45 -18.96 2.28
CA PRO A 64 16.14 -18.85 0.98
C PRO A 64 16.39 -17.39 0.54
N TYR A 65 16.64 -16.48 1.49
CA TYR A 65 17.01 -15.10 1.22
C TYR A 65 18.52 -14.95 1.45
N PRO A 66 19.24 -14.27 0.54
CA PRO A 66 20.64 -13.98 0.73
C PRO A 66 20.88 -13.16 2.00
N LEU A 67 22.07 -13.30 2.59
CA LEU A 67 22.47 -12.50 3.75
C LEU A 67 22.73 -11.05 3.34
N LEU A 68 22.25 -10.09 4.14
CA LEU A 68 22.56 -8.68 3.93
C LEU A 68 23.97 -8.35 4.46
N MET A 69 24.97 -8.63 3.63
CA MET A 69 26.40 -8.42 3.95
C MET A 69 26.89 -6.98 3.71
N LYS A 70 26.12 -6.18 2.98
CA LYS A 70 26.42 -4.76 2.70
C LYS A 70 25.58 -3.84 3.58
N ILE A 71 26.02 -2.59 3.75
CA ILE A 71 25.24 -1.55 4.43
C ILE A 71 23.91 -1.35 3.69
N ARG A 72 22.82 -1.11 4.44
CA ARG A 72 21.48 -0.99 3.84
C ARG A 72 21.42 0.08 2.74
N ALA A 73 22.11 1.21 2.93
CA ALA A 73 22.15 2.30 1.95
C ALA A 73 22.77 1.88 0.60
N THR A 74 23.84 1.07 0.62
CA THR A 74 24.48 0.61 -0.62
C THR A 74 23.60 -0.42 -1.35
N ALA A 75 23.02 -1.36 -0.61
CA ALA A 75 22.06 -2.31 -1.18
C ALA A 75 20.79 -1.62 -1.73
N GLN A 76 20.31 -0.55 -1.09
CA GLN A 76 19.21 0.27 -1.61
C GLN A 76 19.58 0.98 -2.93
N LYS A 77 20.80 1.50 -3.04
CA LYS A 77 21.31 2.12 -4.27
C LYS A 77 21.35 1.09 -5.40
N GLU A 78 21.91 -0.09 -5.15
CA GLU A 78 21.97 -1.19 -6.12
C GLU A 78 20.59 -1.60 -6.65
N ILE A 79 19.56 -1.63 -5.78
CA ILE A 79 18.19 -1.98 -6.20
C ILE A 79 17.53 -0.85 -7.01
N ARG A 80 17.86 0.42 -6.74
CA ARG A 80 17.36 1.54 -7.55
C ARG A 80 17.95 1.52 -8.96
N GLU A 81 19.22 1.13 -9.09
CA GLU A 81 19.93 1.05 -10.37
C GLU A 81 19.54 -0.21 -11.17
N ASN A 82 19.50 -1.37 -10.53
CA ASN A 82 19.40 -2.68 -11.21
C ASN A 82 18.07 -3.41 -10.97
N GLY A 83 17.17 -2.87 -10.13
CA GLY A 83 15.96 -3.56 -9.70
C GLY A 83 16.20 -4.63 -8.64
N HIS A 84 15.14 -5.35 -8.28
CA HIS A 84 15.26 -6.45 -7.31
C HIS A 84 15.83 -7.70 -7.99
N GLN A 85 16.86 -8.30 -7.39
CA GLN A 85 17.36 -9.61 -7.81
C GLN A 85 16.22 -10.66 -7.76
N LYS A 86 16.19 -11.55 -8.75
CA LYS A 86 15.28 -12.71 -8.75
C LYS A 86 15.63 -13.62 -7.57
N LYS A 87 14.61 -14.24 -6.96
CA LYS A 87 14.86 -15.25 -5.92
C LYS A 87 15.61 -16.42 -6.56
N THR A 88 16.79 -16.71 -6.04
CA THR A 88 17.46 -18.02 -6.17
C THR A 88 16.83 -19.03 -5.25
#